data_AF-A0A3D4XSP2-F1
#
_entry.id   AF-A0A3D4XSP2-F1
#
_cell.length_a   1.000
_cell.length_b   1.000
_cell.length_c   1.000
_cell.angle_alpha   90.00
_cell.angle_beta   90.00
_cell.angle_gamma   90.00
#
_symmetry.space_group_name_H-M   'P 1'
#
loop_
_entity.id
_entity.type
_entity.pdbx_description
1 polymer ?
#
loop_
_entity_poly.entity_id
_entity_poly.type
_entity_poly.pdbx_seq_one_letter_code
_entity_poly.pdbx_strand_id
1 'polypeptide(L)' 'MNCREDFAKAKRIVIKIGSSLLTKGGKGLDKVAIAHWVAQMARLRKSGIDVILVSSGSVAEGVWRLGLKARPTT' A
#
# COMPACT_ATOMS: atom_id res chain seq x y z
N MET A 1 23.46 10.12 -14.21
CA MET A 1 22.07 9.68 -13.96
C MET A 1 21.45 10.61 -12.95
N ASN A 2 20.43 11.38 -13.35
CA ASN A 2 19.65 12.17 -12.42
C ASN A 2 18.38 11.38 -12.09
N CYS A 3 18.41 10.61 -10.99
CA CYS A 3 17.37 9.63 -10.66
C CYS A 3 15.95 10.20 -10.63
N ARG A 4 15.79 11.50 -10.33
CA ARG A 4 14.48 12.18 -10.28
C ARG A 4 13.90 12.43 -11.67
N GLU A 5 14.73 12.86 -12.61
CA GLU A 5 14.30 13.08 -14.00
C GLU A 5 13.98 11.75 -14.68
N ASP A 6 14.79 10.72 -14.40
CA ASP A 6 14.58 9.38 -14.93
C ASP A 6 13.28 8.77 -14.38
N PHE A 7 12.98 8.98 -13.09
CA PHE A 7 11.71 8.55 -12.47
C PHE A 7 10.49 9.28 -13.04
N ALA A 8 10.58 10.58 -13.31
CA ALA A 8 9.47 11.35 -13.89
C ALA A 8 9.07 10.87 -15.29
N LYS A 9 9.98 10.21 -16.02
CA LYS A 9 9.76 9.64 -17.35
C LYS A 9 9.36 8.16 -17.31
N ALA A 10 9.25 7.56 -16.12
CA ALA A 10 8.95 6.14 -15.97
C ALA A 10 7.55 5.80 -16.50
N LYS A 11 7.48 4.83 -17.40
CA LYS A 11 6.22 4.30 -17.95
C LYS A 11 5.54 3.27 -17.05
N ARG A 12 6.30 2.65 -16.14
CA ARG A 12 5.83 1.65 -15.19
C ARG A 12 6.43 1.91 -13.81
N ILE A 13 5.59 1.88 -12.78
CA ILE A 13 5.99 2.15 -11.40
C ILE A 13 5.49 1.01 -10.50
N VAL A 14 6.39 0.47 -9.68
CA VAL A 14 6.05 -0.44 -8.58
C VAL A 14 5.88 0.38 -7.30
N ILE A 15 4.69 0.37 -6.73
CA ILE A 15 4.38 1.06 -5.47
C ILE A 15 4.31 0.02 -4.36
N LYS A 16 5.26 0.08 -3.43
CA LYS A 16 5.23 -0.74 -2.20
C LYS A 16 4.64 0.07 -1.06
N ILE A 17 3.59 -0.45 -0.43
CA ILE A 17 3.02 0.15 0.78
C ILE A 17 3.25 -0.77 1.98
N GLY A 18 3.91 -0.26 3.03
CA GLY A 18 4.22 -0.98 4.25
C GLY A 18 3.00 -1.14 5.18
N SER A 19 3.08 -2.08 6.13
CA SER A 19 1.93 -2.38 7.02
C SER A 19 1.53 -1.18 7.90
N SER A 20 2.48 -0.34 8.31
CA SER A 20 2.19 0.86 9.11
C SER A 20 1.30 1.88 8.39
N LEU A 21 1.36 1.93 7.05
CA LEU A 21 0.56 2.85 6.23
C LEU A 21 -0.80 2.27 5.81
N LEU A 22 -1.01 0.97 6.01
CA LEU A 22 -2.23 0.25 5.63
C LEU A 22 -3.10 -0.13 6.83
N THR A 23 -2.59 0.05 8.06
CA THR A 23 -3.23 -0.45 9.28
C THR A 23 -3.36 0.64 10.32
N LYS A 24 -4.37 0.53 11.20
CA LYS A 24 -4.55 1.43 12.33
C LYS A 24 -3.63 1.07 13.49
N GLY A 25 -2.32 1.16 13.28
CA GLY A 25 -1.32 0.71 14.25
C GLY A 25 -1.41 -0.80 14.55
N GLY A 26 -1.62 -1.61 13.51
CA GLY A 26 -1.79 -3.06 13.63
C GLY A 26 -3.21 -3.55 13.97
N LYS A 27 -4.16 -2.64 14.23
CA LYS A 27 -5.57 -2.97 14.54
C LYS A 27 -6.42 -3.05 13.27
N GLY A 28 -6.11 -4.01 12.40
CA GLY A 28 -6.79 -4.18 11.11
C GLY A 28 -6.50 -3.07 10.11
N LEU A 29 -7.16 -3.12 8.94
CA LEU A 29 -6.92 -2.18 7.86
C LEU A 29 -7.47 -0.77 8.11
N ASP A 30 -6.71 0.23 7.71
CA ASP A 30 -7.17 1.61 7.61
C ASP A 30 -7.78 1.87 6.22
N LYS A 31 -9.10 1.70 6.13
CA LYS A 31 -9.84 1.89 4.87
C LYS A 31 -9.76 3.33 4.33
N VAL A 32 -9.61 4.34 5.20
CA VAL A 32 -9.52 5.74 4.78
C VAL A 32 -8.17 5.99 4.13
N ALA A 33 -7.08 5.56 4.77
CA ALA A 33 -5.74 5.64 4.20
C ALA A 33 -5.66 4.87 2.87
N ILE A 34 -6.21 3.65 2.82
CA ILE A 34 -6.26 2.85 1.58
C ILE A 34 -6.99 3.58 0.46
N ALA A 35 -8.14 4.20 0.74
CA ALA A 35 -8.88 4.96 -0.27
C ALA A 35 -8.04 6.11 -0.85
N HIS A 36 -7.26 6.81 0.00
CA HIS A 36 -6.36 7.87 -0.45
C HIS A 36 -5.23 7.35 -1.36
N TRP A 37 -4.65 6.19 -1.04
CA TRP A 37 -3.63 5.56 -1.89
C TRP A 37 -4.21 5.12 -3.22
N VAL A 38 -5.38 4.49 -3.21
CA VAL A 38 -6.09 4.06 -4.42
C VAL A 38 -6.41 5.26 -5.32
N ALA A 39 -6.90 6.37 -4.75
CA ALA A 39 -7.21 7.58 -5.52
C ALA A 39 -5.97 8.16 -6.22
N GLN A 40 -4.80 8.15 -5.56
CA GLN A 40 -3.54 8.58 -6.16
C GLN A 40 -3.10 7.64 -7.29
N MET A 41 -3.12 6.33 -7.06
CA MET A 41 -2.76 5.34 -8.08
C MET A 41 -3.71 5.36 -9.29
N ALA A 42 -5.00 5.61 -9.06
CA ALA A 42 -5.97 5.76 -10.13
C ALA A 42 -5.67 6.98 -11.01
N ARG A 43 -5.21 8.10 -10.43
CA ARG A 43 -4.76 9.26 -11.20
C ARG A 43 -3.54 8.94 -12.06
N LEU A 44 -2.56 8.22 -11.52
CA LEU A 44 -1.37 7.78 -12.27
C LEU A 44 -1.75 6.84 -13.42
N ARG A 45 -2.66 5.89 -13.19
CA ARG A 45 -3.15 5.01 -14.26
C ARG A 45 -3.89 5.79 -15.35
N LYS A 46 -4.70 6.78 -14.98
CA LYS A 46 -5.39 7.66 -15.93
C LYS A 46 -4.43 8.52 -16.75
N SER A 47 -3.25 8.86 -16.23
CA SER A 47 -2.21 9.57 -16.98
C SER A 47 -1.33 8.65 -17.83
N GLY A 48 -1.70 7.38 -18.02
CA GLY A 48 -0.99 6.42 -18.88
C GLY A 48 0.20 5.72 -18.22
N ILE A 49 0.40 5.85 -16.91
CA ILE A 49 1.44 5.13 -16.17
C ILE A 49 0.91 3.75 -15.78
N ASP A 50 1.69 2.70 -16.06
CA ASP A 50 1.40 1.36 -15.58
C ASP A 50 1.80 1.21 -14.11
N VAL A 51 0.85 0.83 -13.25
CA VAL A 51 1.04 0.79 -11.79
C VAL A 51 0.92 -0.64 -11.30
N ILE A 52 1.97 -1.12 -10.64
CA ILE A 52 2.00 -2.39 -9.92
C ILE A 52 2.00 -2.09 -8.42
N LEU A 53 1.00 -2.59 -7.69
CA LEU A 53 0.92 -2.43 -6.24
C LEU A 53 1.48 -3.68 -5.54
N VAL A 54 2.38 -3.46 -4.58
CA VAL A 54 2.82 -4.47 -3.62
C VAL A 54 2.35 -4.08 -2.22
N SER A 55 1.32 -4.74 -1.72
CA SER A 55 0.70 -4.42 -0.43
C SER A 55 1.26 -5.24 0.73
N SER A 56 1.17 -4.72 1.96
CA SER A 56 1.32 -5.49 3.19
C SER A 56 -0.04 -5.55 3.92
N GLY A 57 -0.07 -5.80 5.23
CA GLY A 57 -1.28 -5.69 6.06
C GLY A 57 -2.12 -6.96 6.19
N SER A 58 -1.84 -8.02 5.43
CA SER A 58 -2.60 -9.29 5.51
C SER A 58 -2.62 -9.90 6.92
N VAL A 59 -1.47 -9.91 7.60
CA VAL A 59 -1.36 -10.43 8.97
C VAL A 59 -2.14 -9.56 9.96
N ALA A 60 -2.03 -8.23 9.87
CA ALA A 60 -2.74 -7.32 10.78
C ALA A 60 -4.26 -7.41 10.61
N GLU A 61 -4.73 -7.52 9.36
CA GLU A 61 -6.14 -7.75 9.06
C GLU A 61 -6.61 -9.13 9.57
N GLY A 62 -5.79 -10.16 9.42
CA GLY A 62 -6.08 -11.50 9.96
C GLY A 62 -6.22 -11.51 11.48
N VAL A 63 -5.25 -10.90 12.18
CA VAL A 63 -5.28 -10.73 13.65
C VAL A 63 -6.57 -10.04 14.10
N TRP A 64 -6.94 -8.95 13.42
CA TRP A 64 -8.18 -8.22 13.71
C TRP A 64 -9.43 -9.07 13.46
N ARG A 65 -9.56 -9.70 12.30
CA ARG A 65 -10.72 -10.52 11.92
C ARG A 65 -10.94 -11.72 12.84
N LEU A 66 -9.84 -12.32 13.31
CA LEU A 66 -9.88 -13.48 14.19
C LEU A 66 -10.03 -13.09 15.67
N GLY A 67 -10.10 -11.80 16.01
CA GLY A 67 -10.20 -11.34 17.40
C GLY A 67 -8.97 -11.67 18.24
N LEU A 68 -7.81 -11.86 17.60
CA LEU A 68 -6.57 -12.18 18.29
C LEU A 68 -6.02 -10.95 19.02
N LYS A 69 -5.60 -11.15 20.27
CA LYS A 69 -5.03 -10.06 21.10
C LYS A 69 -3.66 -9.59 20.59
N ALA A 70 -2.93 -10.47 19.90
CA ALA A 70 -1.60 -10.21 19.39
C ALA A 70 -1.35 -11.00 18.11
N ARG A 71 -0.29 -10.61 17.38
CA ARG A 71 0.20 -11.36 16.23
C ARG A 71 0.71 -12.74 16.68
N PRO A 72 0.30 -13.85 16.04
CA PRO A 72 0.85 -15.17 16.31
C PRO A 72 2.36 -15.21 16.06
N THR A 73 3.06 -15.88 16.97
CA THR A 73 4.47 -16.26 16.82
C THR A 73 4.52 -17.74 16.49
N THR A 74 5.40 -18.11 15.57
CA THR A 74 5.77 -19.51 15.31
C THR A 74 6.60 -20.06 16.46
#